data_AF-A0A7K6VEN5-F1
#
_entry.id   AF-A0A7K6VEN5-F1
#
_cell.length_a   1.000
_cell.length_b   1.000
_cell.length_c   1.000
_cell.angle_alpha   90.00
_cell.angle_beta   90.00
_cell.angle_gamma   90.00
#
_symmetry.space_group_name_H-M   'P 1'
#
loop_
_entity.id
_entity.type
_entity.pdbx_description
1 polymer ?
#
loop_
_entity_poly.entity_id
_entity_poly.type
_entity_poly.pdbx_seq_one_letter_code
_entity_poly.pdbx_strand_id
1 'polypeptide(L)'
;KDWDFSFSGVFSGLKIDPDTLVKKLDLDSRSITASRTGWEEKTVLSKKEKMKLRKERWLQKIESVKMAKQKQKAEAKRKATPVVGDMQPLMEALPELSDLTTGGRGRKPLKSHTKAKAQPADFCLMKQAQKHQLLEDEVARFHEVITDPQYRTNPLLAI
;
A
#
# COMPACT_ATOMS: atom_id res chain seq x y z
N LYS A 1 10.49 -45.83 -53.82
CA LYS A 1 10.07 -47.23 -53.65
C LYS A 1 10.91 -47.83 -52.53
N ASP A 2 10.41 -48.23 -51.37
CA ASP A 2 9.08 -48.25 -50.78
C ASP A 2 9.32 -48.24 -49.26
N TRP A 3 8.71 -47.31 -48.52
CA TRP A 3 8.69 -47.37 -47.06
C TRP A 3 7.47 -48.18 -46.66
N ASP A 4 7.55 -49.50 -46.82
CA ASP A 4 6.55 -50.40 -46.25
C ASP A 4 6.78 -50.48 -44.74
N PHE A 5 6.23 -49.50 -44.03
CA PHE A 5 5.96 -49.65 -42.61
C PHE A 5 4.91 -50.75 -42.46
N SER A 6 5.37 -51.99 -42.29
CA SER A 6 4.54 -53.11 -41.86
C SER A 6 4.10 -52.90 -40.41
N PHE A 7 3.17 -51.97 -40.20
CA PHE A 7 2.48 -51.76 -38.93
C PHE A 7 1.30 -52.74 -38.78
N SER A 8 1.48 -53.99 -39.21
CA SER A 8 0.46 -55.02 -39.02
C SER A 8 0.46 -55.45 -37.56
N GLY A 9 -0.36 -54.74 -36.77
CA GLY A 9 -1.03 -55.31 -35.60
C GLY A 9 -0.25 -55.33 -34.29
N VAL A 10 0.57 -54.33 -33.99
CA VAL A 10 1.17 -54.21 -32.63
C VAL A 10 0.09 -54.15 -31.53
N PHE A 11 -1.11 -53.66 -31.87
CA PHE A 11 -2.23 -53.50 -30.94
C PHE A 11 -3.48 -54.32 -31.33
N SER A 12 -3.42 -55.22 -32.31
CA SER A 12 -4.61 -55.92 -32.83
C SER A 12 -5.27 -56.89 -31.83
N GLY A 13 -4.58 -57.22 -30.72
CA GLY A 13 -5.14 -58.00 -29.61
C GLY A 13 -5.53 -57.15 -28.38
N LEU A 14 -5.33 -55.84 -28.41
CA LEU A 14 -5.53 -54.98 -27.25
C LEU A 14 -7.00 -54.54 -27.16
N LYS A 15 -7.77 -55.19 -26.30
CA LYS A 15 -9.11 -54.71 -25.92
C LYS A 15 -8.98 -53.57 -24.93
N ILE A 16 -9.04 -52.34 -25.42
CA ILE A 16 -9.12 -51.14 -24.58
C ILE A 16 -10.60 -50.89 -24.30
N ASP A 17 -10.97 -50.92 -23.02
CA ASP A 17 -12.34 -50.62 -22.60
C ASP A 17 -12.58 -49.09 -22.71
N PRO A 18 -13.65 -48.62 -23.37
CA PRO A 18 -13.87 -47.19 -23.57
C PRO A 18 -13.97 -46.41 -22.24
N ASP A 19 -14.45 -47.05 -21.18
CA ASP A 19 -14.56 -46.47 -19.84
C ASP A 19 -13.20 -46.18 -19.21
N THR A 20 -12.16 -46.93 -19.58
CA THR A 20 -10.77 -46.68 -19.12
C THR A 20 -10.09 -45.53 -19.84
N LEU A 21 -10.62 -45.15 -21.01
CA LEU A 21 -10.12 -44.02 -21.79
C LEU A 21 -10.58 -42.68 -21.20
N VAL A 22 -11.67 -42.70 -20.42
CA VAL A 22 -12.15 -41.54 -19.66
C VAL A 22 -11.29 -41.38 -18.40
N LYS A 23 -10.04 -40.95 -18.61
CA LYS A 23 -9.15 -40.54 -17.53
C LYS A 23 -9.69 -39.24 -16.94
N LYS A 24 -10.50 -39.35 -15.88
CA LYS A 24 -10.76 -38.19 -15.01
C LYS A 24 -9.41 -37.83 -14.39
N LEU A 25 -8.75 -36.83 -14.97
CA LEU A 25 -7.62 -36.18 -14.34
C LEU A 25 -8.16 -35.62 -13.02
N ASP A 26 -7.88 -36.31 -11.92
CA ASP A 26 -8.10 -35.76 -10.62
C ASP A 26 -7.24 -34.49 -10.56
N LEU A 27 -7.90 -33.35 -10.39
CA LEU A 27 -7.26 -32.03 -10.47
C LEU A 27 -6.24 -31.78 -9.35
N ASP A 28 -5.97 -32.78 -8.52
CA ASP A 28 -5.23 -32.62 -7.28
C ASP A 28 -4.02 -33.55 -7.23
N SER A 29 -2.84 -32.98 -7.50
CA SER A 29 -1.56 -33.32 -6.83
C SER A 29 -0.32 -32.79 -7.56
N ARG A 30 -0.39 -32.39 -8.85
CA ARG A 30 0.83 -31.95 -9.58
C ARG A 30 0.78 -30.63 -10.36
N SER A 31 -0.36 -29.99 -10.53
CA SER A 31 -0.47 -28.75 -11.34
C SER A 31 -0.95 -27.50 -10.58
N ILE A 32 -1.21 -27.57 -9.27
CA ILE A 32 -1.76 -26.45 -8.49
C ILE A 32 -0.75 -25.31 -8.27
N THR A 33 0.56 -25.56 -8.43
CA THR A 33 1.58 -24.53 -8.21
C THR A 33 1.64 -23.47 -9.33
N ALA A 34 1.17 -23.76 -10.54
CA ALA A 34 1.20 -22.80 -11.65
C ALA A 34 -0.02 -21.88 -11.73
N SER A 35 -1.13 -22.21 -11.07
CA SER A 35 -2.39 -21.46 -11.13
C SER A 35 -2.65 -20.55 -9.93
N ARG A 36 -1.85 -20.65 -8.85
CA ARG A 36 -2.09 -19.95 -7.59
C ARG A 36 -1.89 -18.43 -7.62
N THR A 37 -1.28 -17.86 -8.66
CA THR A 37 -1.12 -16.40 -8.78
C THR A 37 -2.25 -15.74 -9.60
N GLY A 38 -3.19 -16.51 -10.14
CA GLY A 38 -4.29 -15.99 -10.99
C GLY A 38 -5.68 -16.57 -10.72
N TRP A 39 -5.83 -17.51 -9.79
CA TRP A 39 -7.12 -18.06 -9.34
C TRP A 39 -7.76 -17.23 -8.24
N GLU A 40 -8.05 -15.97 -8.54
CA GLU A 40 -9.32 -15.45 -8.04
C GLU A 40 -10.36 -16.09 -8.98
N GLU A 41 -11.19 -17.01 -8.48
CA GLU A 41 -12.46 -17.29 -9.16
C GLU A 41 -12.99 -15.94 -9.62
N LYS A 42 -13.23 -15.76 -10.92
CA LYS A 42 -13.75 -14.52 -11.48
C LYS A 42 -15.20 -14.38 -11.02
N THR A 43 -15.40 -14.22 -9.71
CA THR A 43 -16.57 -13.63 -9.12
C THR A 43 -16.82 -12.40 -9.94
N VAL A 44 -18.03 -12.28 -10.48
CA VAL A 44 -18.42 -11.14 -11.28
C VAL A 44 -18.51 -9.97 -10.31
N LEU A 45 -17.34 -9.38 -9.99
CA LEU A 45 -17.24 -8.28 -9.06
C LEU A 45 -18.03 -7.10 -9.63
N SER A 46 -18.71 -6.40 -8.74
CA SER A 46 -19.43 -5.20 -9.07
C SER A 46 -18.48 -4.16 -9.66
N LYS A 47 -18.98 -3.31 -10.56
CA LYS A 47 -18.21 -2.19 -11.14
C LYS A 47 -17.55 -1.33 -10.04
N LYS A 48 -18.22 -1.18 -8.89
CA LYS A 48 -17.71 -0.46 -7.71
C LYS A 48 -16.46 -1.11 -7.13
N GLU A 49 -16.47 -2.43 -6.98
CA GLU A 49 -15.35 -3.20 -6.43
C GLU A 49 -14.17 -3.21 -7.40
N LYS A 50 -14.43 -3.39 -8.70
CA LYS A 50 -13.40 -3.29 -9.74
C LYS A 50 -12.72 -1.92 -9.75
N MET A 51 -13.49 -0.84 -9.59
CA MET A 51 -12.94 0.52 -9.47
C MET A 51 -12.08 0.69 -8.21
N LYS A 52 -12.55 0.15 -7.07
CA LYS A 52 -11.79 0.20 -5.81
C LYS A 52 -10.46 -0.55 -5.95
N LEU A 53 -10.48 -1.76 -6.48
CA LEU A 53 -9.27 -2.56 -6.72
C LEU A 53 -8.30 -1.85 -7.66
N ARG A 54 -8.80 -1.20 -8.72
CA ARG A 54 -7.95 -0.42 -9.62
C ARG A 54 -7.25 0.73 -8.88
N LYS A 55 -7.98 1.48 -8.05
CA LYS A 55 -7.42 2.57 -7.24
C LYS A 55 -6.39 2.03 -6.24
N GLU A 56 -6.69 0.94 -5.56
CA GLU A 56 -5.82 0.34 -4.56
C GLU A 56 -4.53 -0.21 -5.18
N ARG A 57 -4.62 -0.95 -6.28
CA ARG A 57 -3.45 -1.40 -7.05
C ARG A 57 -2.60 -0.22 -7.53
N TRP A 58 -3.23 0.88 -7.92
CA TRP A 58 -2.50 2.08 -8.33
C TRP A 58 -1.77 2.76 -7.17
N LEU A 59 -2.43 2.90 -6.01
CA LEU A 59 -1.80 3.44 -4.80
C LEU A 59 -0.63 2.57 -4.34
N GLN A 60 -0.82 1.24 -4.31
CA GLN A 60 0.24 0.29 -3.98
C GLN A 60 1.44 0.46 -4.91
N LYS A 61 1.22 0.63 -6.23
CA LYS A 61 2.29 0.87 -7.19
C LYS A 61 3.04 2.18 -6.91
N ILE A 62 2.33 3.25 -6.57
CA ILE A 62 2.95 4.55 -6.21
C ILE A 62 3.81 4.40 -4.96
N GLU A 63 3.29 3.73 -3.93
CA GLU A 63 3.99 3.49 -2.67
C GLU A 63 5.25 2.65 -2.89
N SER A 64 5.17 1.56 -3.65
CA SER A 64 6.33 0.73 -3.99
C SER A 64 7.44 1.54 -4.67
N VAL A 65 7.09 2.40 -5.65
CA VAL A 65 8.05 3.28 -6.33
C VAL A 65 8.66 4.29 -5.37
N LYS A 66 7.86 4.88 -4.48
CA LYS A 66 8.34 5.82 -3.47
C LYS A 66 9.33 5.16 -2.50
N MET A 67 9.01 3.97 -2.01
CA MET A 67 9.87 3.20 -1.10
C MET A 67 11.18 2.82 -1.77
N ALA A 68 11.13 2.32 -3.02
CA ALA A 68 12.33 1.99 -3.79
C ALA A 68 13.24 3.21 -4.00
N LYS A 69 12.68 4.37 -4.37
CA LYS A 69 13.43 5.62 -4.54
C LYS A 69 14.04 6.12 -3.22
N GLN A 70 13.32 5.98 -2.10
CA GLN A 70 13.82 6.33 -0.78
C GLN A 70 14.99 5.42 -0.37
N LYS A 71 14.87 4.11 -0.61
CA LYS A 71 15.93 3.12 -0.36
C LYS A 71 17.19 3.45 -1.17
N GLN A 72 17.04 3.71 -2.48
CA GLN A 72 18.16 4.10 -3.34
C GLN A 72 18.86 5.38 -2.85
N LYS A 73 18.09 6.40 -2.45
CA LYS A 73 18.66 7.65 -1.91
C LYS A 73 19.42 7.41 -0.60
N ALA A 74 18.88 6.57 0.28
CA ALA A 74 19.55 6.23 1.54
C ALA A 74 20.84 5.45 1.29
N GLU A 75 20.82 4.48 0.37
CA GLU A 75 21.99 3.71 -0.05
C GLU A 75 23.06 4.60 -0.68
N ALA A 76 22.69 5.50 -1.60
CA ALA A 76 23.64 6.44 -2.21
C ALA A 76 24.30 7.35 -1.17
N LYS A 77 23.54 7.83 -0.18
CA LYS A 77 24.09 8.62 0.94
C LYS A 77 25.08 7.80 1.75
N ARG A 78 24.76 6.55 2.07
CA ARG A 78 25.65 5.64 2.81
C ARG A 78 26.93 5.36 2.04
N LYS A 79 26.83 5.07 0.73
CA LYS A 79 27.99 4.86 -0.15
C LYS A 79 28.89 6.10 -0.25
N ALA A 80 28.30 7.30 -0.24
CA ALA A 80 29.05 8.56 -0.31
C ALA A 80 29.74 8.93 1.00
N THR A 81 29.21 8.51 2.15
CA THR A 81 29.88 8.69 3.44
C THR A 81 30.78 7.48 3.70
N PRO A 82 32.12 7.60 3.67
CA PRO A 82 33.00 6.47 4.03
C PRO A 82 32.92 6.23 5.53
N VAL A 83 31.86 5.53 5.95
CA VAL A 83 31.63 5.12 7.34
C VAL A 83 32.21 3.72 7.48
N VAL A 84 33.37 3.63 8.12
CA VAL A 84 33.94 2.35 8.56
C VAL A 84 32.93 1.73 9.53
N GLY A 85 32.28 0.63 9.12
CA GLY A 85 31.35 -0.12 9.96
C GLY A 85 29.84 0.02 9.65
N ASP A 86 29.44 0.32 8.41
CA ASP A 86 28.02 0.24 8.04
C ASP A 86 27.51 -1.22 8.16
N MET A 87 26.63 -1.46 9.14
CA MET A 87 26.03 -2.79 9.41
C MET A 87 24.78 -3.05 8.57
N GLN A 88 24.31 -2.07 7.79
CA GLN A 88 23.11 -2.19 6.98
C GLN A 88 23.16 -3.27 5.89
N PRO A 89 24.29 -3.48 5.16
CA PRO A 89 24.38 -4.56 4.18
C PRO A 89 24.13 -5.95 4.79
N LEU A 90 24.55 -6.16 6.04
CA LEU A 90 24.33 -7.42 6.76
C LEU A 90 22.86 -7.61 7.13
N MET A 91 22.17 -6.53 7.51
CA MET A 91 20.74 -6.59 7.81
C MET A 91 19.89 -6.81 6.56
N GLU A 92 20.29 -6.21 5.43
CA GLU A 92 19.59 -6.31 4.15
C GLU A 92 19.76 -7.68 3.47
N ALA A 93 20.89 -8.36 3.70
CA ALA A 93 21.13 -9.70 3.19
C ALA A 93 20.29 -10.79 3.89
N LEU A 94 19.57 -10.45 4.96
CA LEU A 94 18.67 -11.36 5.67
C LEU A 94 17.24 -11.25 5.12
N PRO A 95 16.46 -12.34 5.07
CA PRO A 95 15.04 -12.28 4.72
C PRO A 95 14.26 -11.31 5.62
N GLU A 96 13.38 -10.50 5.02
CA GLU A 96 12.54 -9.57 5.79
C GLU A 96 11.55 -10.36 6.65
N LEU A 97 11.51 -10.06 7.96
CA LEU A 97 10.67 -10.79 8.93
C LEU A 97 9.16 -10.73 8.60
N SER A 98 8.73 -9.82 7.72
CA SER A 98 7.36 -9.77 7.19
C SER A 98 6.95 -11.07 6.49
N ASP A 99 7.87 -11.68 5.74
CA ASP A 99 7.62 -12.87 4.93
C ASP A 99 7.41 -14.12 5.80
N LEU A 100 7.88 -14.06 7.06
CA LEU A 100 7.75 -15.13 8.05
C LEU A 100 6.56 -14.95 9.00
N THR A 101 5.86 -13.81 8.93
CA THR A 101 4.76 -13.46 9.84
C THR A 101 3.37 -13.64 9.23
N THR A 102 3.06 -14.83 8.70
CA THR A 102 1.66 -15.31 8.64
C THR A 102 1.33 -16.02 9.97
N GLY A 103 1.38 -15.29 11.09
CA GLY A 103 1.16 -15.91 12.40
C GLY A 103 1.75 -15.11 13.54
N GLY A 104 1.04 -14.06 13.96
CA GLY A 104 1.11 -13.50 15.30
C GLY A 104 2.46 -12.90 15.75
N ARG A 105 2.53 -11.57 15.81
CA ARG A 105 2.59 -10.82 17.08
C ARG A 105 2.59 -9.33 16.75
N GLY A 106 1.50 -8.67 17.11
CA GLY A 106 1.35 -7.22 17.02
C GLY A 106 2.47 -6.52 17.80
N ARG A 107 3.39 -5.88 17.09
CA ARG A 107 4.25 -4.88 17.69
C ARG A 107 3.38 -3.65 17.97
N LYS A 108 3.12 -3.40 19.25
CA LYS A 108 2.50 -2.16 19.72
C LYS A 108 3.36 -0.99 19.23
N PRO A 109 2.80 0.04 18.58
CA PRO A 109 3.56 1.26 18.32
C PRO A 109 3.93 1.89 19.66
N LEU A 110 5.24 2.11 19.85
CA LEU A 110 5.76 2.92 20.95
C LEU A 110 5.13 4.30 20.82
N LYS A 111 4.46 4.76 21.88
CA LYS A 111 3.85 6.10 21.96
C LYS A 111 4.92 7.13 21.61
N SER A 112 4.87 7.68 20.39
CA SER A 112 5.61 8.88 20.08
C SER A 112 5.09 9.96 21.01
N HIS A 113 5.95 10.56 21.82
CA HIS A 113 5.64 11.81 22.49
C HIS A 113 5.15 12.78 21.42
N THR A 114 3.83 13.02 21.38
CA THR A 114 3.23 14.07 20.59
C THR A 114 3.73 15.36 21.21
N LYS A 115 4.79 15.95 20.65
CA LYS A 115 5.03 17.37 20.82
C LYS A 115 3.71 18.06 20.48
N ALA A 116 3.21 18.89 21.39
CA ALA A 116 2.04 19.72 21.15
C ALA A 116 2.25 20.36 19.77
N LYS A 117 1.39 19.99 18.81
CA LYS A 117 1.50 20.57 17.48
C LYS A 117 1.27 22.05 17.68
N ALA A 118 2.24 22.88 17.27
CA ALA A 118 2.00 24.30 17.11
C ALA A 118 0.69 24.44 16.31
N GLN A 119 -0.18 25.34 16.77
CA GLN A 119 -1.46 25.54 16.10
C GLN A 119 -1.18 25.78 14.61
N PRO A 120 -1.89 25.10 13.69
CA PRO A 120 -1.72 25.36 12.27
C PRO A 120 -1.92 26.85 12.02
N ALA A 121 -0.84 27.55 11.63
CA ALA A 121 -0.88 28.99 11.41
C ALA A 121 -1.77 29.35 10.20
N ASP A 122 -1.93 28.41 9.27
CA ASP A 122 -2.72 28.59 8.07
C ASP A 122 -4.17 28.16 8.28
N PHE A 123 -5.11 29.08 8.07
CA PHE A 123 -6.55 28.86 8.22
C PHE A 123 -7.06 27.63 7.45
N CYS A 124 -6.57 27.39 6.23
CA CYS A 124 -6.98 26.24 5.41
C CYS A 124 -6.62 24.88 6.02
N LEU A 125 -5.63 24.81 6.91
CA LEU A 125 -5.14 23.58 7.53
C LEU A 125 -5.81 23.28 8.89
N MET A 126 -6.58 24.24 9.44
CA MET A 126 -7.24 24.12 10.74
C MET A 126 -8.51 23.26 10.68
N LYS A 127 -8.80 22.56 11.78
CA LYS A 127 -10.10 21.87 11.97
C LYS A 127 -11.23 22.90 12.13
N GLN A 128 -12.46 22.52 11.77
CA GLN A 128 -13.63 23.42 11.82
C GLN A 128 -13.85 24.04 13.21
N ALA A 129 -13.73 23.27 14.29
CA ALA A 129 -13.87 23.78 15.66
C ALA A 129 -12.81 24.86 15.99
N GLN A 130 -11.57 24.68 15.51
CA GLN A 130 -10.49 25.63 15.73
C GLN A 130 -10.71 26.92 14.94
N LYS A 131 -11.29 26.82 13.73
CA LYS A 131 -11.68 28.00 12.94
C LYS A 131 -12.74 28.82 13.65
N HIS A 132 -13.75 28.15 14.22
CA HIS A 132 -14.82 28.83 14.95
C HIS A 132 -14.28 29.59 16.15
N GLN A 133 -13.42 28.94 16.95
CA GLN A 133 -12.77 29.57 18.09
C GLN A 133 -11.92 30.78 17.69
N LEU A 134 -11.12 30.69 16.60
CA LEU A 134 -10.34 31.82 16.11
C LEU A 134 -11.23 33.00 15.69
N LEU A 135 -12.37 32.73 15.05
CA LEU A 135 -13.34 33.76 14.70
C LEU A 135 -13.95 34.41 15.94
N GLU A 136 -14.34 33.62 16.95
CA GLU A 136 -14.86 34.14 18.22
C GLU A 136 -13.84 35.03 18.93
N ASP A 137 -12.57 34.63 18.94
CA ASP A 137 -11.48 35.42 19.54
C ASP A 137 -11.24 36.74 18.78
N GLU A 138 -11.31 36.75 17.44
CA GLU A 138 -11.23 37.98 16.63
C GLU A 138 -12.44 38.89 16.87
N VAL A 139 -13.64 38.32 16.93
CA VAL A 139 -14.87 39.06 17.21
C VAL A 139 -14.77 39.71 18.59
N ALA A 140 -14.26 39.00 19.61
CA ALA A 140 -14.07 39.56 20.94
C ALA A 140 -13.09 40.75 20.93
N ARG A 141 -11.93 40.60 20.27
CA ARG A 141 -10.95 41.69 20.10
C ARG A 141 -11.54 42.92 19.42
N PHE A 142 -12.35 42.70 18.38
CA PHE A 142 -12.98 43.80 17.67
C PHE A 142 -14.03 44.52 18.51
N HIS A 143 -14.80 43.79 19.32
CA HIS A 143 -15.75 44.39 20.24
C HIS A 143 -15.06 45.23 21.31
N GLU A 144 -13.87 44.82 21.78
CA GLU A 144 -13.05 45.61 22.71
C GLU A 144 -12.69 46.97 22.09
N VAL A 145 -12.11 46.97 20.89
CA VAL A 145 -11.75 48.20 20.15
C VAL A 145 -12.95 49.10 19.88
N ILE A 146 -14.11 48.55 19.53
CA ILE A 146 -15.34 49.34 19.31
C ILE A 146 -15.90 49.92 20.62
N THR A 147 -15.67 49.23 21.73
CA THR A 147 -16.12 49.67 23.05
C THR A 147 -15.23 50.79 23.59
N ASP A 148 -13.98 50.85 23.12
CA ASP A 148 -13.04 51.87 23.56
C ASP A 148 -13.49 53.29 23.19
N PRO A 149 -13.67 54.18 24.18
CA PRO A 149 -14.17 55.53 23.95
C PRO A 149 -13.21 56.38 23.12
N GLN A 150 -11.91 56.10 23.20
CA GLN A 150 -10.88 56.80 22.42
C GLN A 150 -10.95 56.45 20.93
N TYR A 151 -11.27 55.20 20.61
CA TYR A 151 -11.52 54.77 19.23
C TYR A 151 -12.80 55.40 18.67
N ARG A 152 -13.84 55.56 19.50
CA ARG A 152 -15.10 56.23 19.10
C ARG A 152 -14.96 57.72 18.85
N THR A 153 -14.09 58.43 19.57
CA THR A 153 -13.92 59.88 19.42
C THR A 153 -13.06 60.21 18.20
N ASN A 154 -11.99 59.46 17.94
CA ASN A 154 -11.22 59.57 16.70
C ASN A 154 -10.44 58.27 16.38
N PRO A 155 -10.90 57.47 15.41
CA PRO A 155 -10.26 56.19 15.10
C PRO A 155 -8.86 56.33 14.49
N LEU A 156 -8.52 57.48 13.89
CA LEU A 156 -7.21 57.69 13.25
C LEU A 156 -6.08 57.94 14.25
N LEU A 157 -6.39 58.24 15.51
CA LEU A 157 -5.40 58.48 16.57
C LEU A 157 -5.16 57.24 17.45
N ALA A 158 -5.99 56.20 17.31
CA ALA A 158 -5.99 55.01 18.16
C ALA A 158 -5.28 53.79 17.54
N ILE A 159 -4.84 53.90 16.28
CA ILE A 159 -4.16 52.83 15.51
C ILE A 159 -2.66 53.11 15.44
#